data_AF-A0A8C6UUY0-F1
#
_entry.id   AF-A0A8C6UUY0-F1
#
_cell.length_a   1.000
_cell.length_b   1.000
_cell.length_c   1.000
_cell.angle_alpha   90.00
_cell.angle_beta   90.00
_cell.angle_gamma   90.00
#
_symmetry.space_group_name_H-M   'P 1'
#
loop_
_entity.id
_entity.type
_entity.pdbx_description
1 polymer ?
#
loop_
_entity_poly.entity_id
_entity_poly.type
_entity_poly.pdbx_seq_one_letter_code
_entity_poly.pdbx_strand_id
1 'polypeptide(L)'
;MLLIYSHNSLSLFFSAVLRFVGPTDNIYSCAFVQTLEQRLENAFDEAQDKVLETYNRLSVEILSVSQDPGSPSVSLIYLVKNQDVILNGTISSGLLNQLTAELVGYFLFYPPLIIAEPLEYHNLNTSAATKNYW
;
A
#
# COMPACT_ATOMS: atom_id res chain seq x y z
N MET A 1 32.05 -21.47 1.95
CA MET A 1 30.97 -22.37 1.50
C MET A 1 29.70 -21.53 1.45
N LEU A 2 29.08 -21.45 0.29
CA LEU A 2 27.91 -20.62 -0.02
C LEU A 2 26.71 -20.94 0.89
N LEU A 3 25.93 -19.92 1.25
CA LEU A 3 24.57 -19.81 0.69
C LEU A 3 24.26 -18.32 0.42
N ILE A 4 23.97 -18.10 -0.86
CA ILE A 4 23.49 -16.86 -1.47
C ILE A 4 22.07 -16.67 -0.94
N TYR A 5 21.81 -15.64 -0.14
CA TYR A 5 20.43 -15.21 0.08
C TYR A 5 19.99 -14.46 -1.18
N SER A 6 19.36 -15.26 -2.04
CA SER A 6 18.71 -14.88 -3.29
C SER A 6 17.69 -13.78 -3.05
N HIS A 7 17.85 -12.69 -3.83
CA HIS A 7 16.80 -11.87 -4.43
C HIS A 7 15.35 -12.23 -4.04
N ASN A 8 14.87 -11.66 -2.95
CA ASN A 8 13.44 -11.48 -2.68
C ASN A 8 13.30 -10.31 -1.72
N SER A 9 13.18 -9.10 -2.26
CA SER A 9 12.72 -7.94 -1.49
C SER A 9 11.30 -8.26 -1.01
N LEU A 10 11.18 -8.83 0.20
CA LEU A 10 9.91 -8.97 0.91
C LEU A 10 9.46 -7.58 1.37
N SER A 11 8.97 -6.79 0.42
CA SER A 11 8.33 -5.52 0.70
C SER A 11 6.98 -5.80 1.34
N LEU A 12 6.89 -5.71 2.68
CA LEU A 12 5.66 -5.88 3.45
C LEU A 12 4.72 -4.66 3.36
N PHE A 13 5.22 -3.54 2.84
CA PHE A 13 4.53 -2.26 2.78
C PHE A 13 4.32 -1.81 1.33
N PHE A 14 3.19 -1.14 1.10
CA PHE A 14 2.75 -0.71 -0.22
C PHE A 14 2.62 0.79 -0.29
N SER A 15 2.96 1.34 -1.45
CA SER A 15 2.56 2.70 -1.81
C SER A 15 1.36 2.68 -2.74
N ALA A 16 0.39 3.54 -2.47
CA ALA A 16 -0.60 3.95 -3.47
C ALA A 16 -0.57 5.47 -3.58
N VAL A 17 -0.73 5.97 -4.80
CA VAL A 17 -0.80 7.41 -5.05
C VAL A 17 -2.19 7.73 -5.57
N LEU A 18 -2.93 8.56 -4.86
CA LEU A 18 -4.23 9.10 -5.27
C LEU A 18 -4.00 10.41 -6.00
N ARG A 19 -4.64 10.62 -7.16
CA ARG A 19 -4.35 11.78 -8.03
C ARG A 19 -5.06 13.07 -7.60
N PHE A 20 -6.22 12.94 -6.95
CA PHE A 20 -7.07 14.09 -6.64
C PHE A 20 -7.85 13.85 -5.35
N VAL A 21 -7.25 14.19 -4.21
CA VAL A 21 -8.00 14.32 -2.96
C VAL A 21 -8.58 15.72 -2.88
N GLY A 22 -9.85 15.85 -2.49
CA GLY A 22 -10.56 17.13 -2.54
C GLY A 22 -9.96 18.14 -1.56
N PRO A 23 -10.04 19.46 -1.84
CA PRO A 23 -9.51 20.50 -0.95
C PRO A 23 -10.23 20.56 0.41
N THR A 24 -11.41 19.94 0.51
CA THR A 24 -12.20 19.82 1.74
C THR A 24 -11.84 18.58 2.56
N ASP A 25 -11.10 17.63 2.00
CA ASP A 25 -10.68 16.42 2.69
C ASP A 25 -9.46 16.73 3.56
N ASN A 26 -9.59 16.51 4.87
CA ASN A 26 -8.44 16.61 5.77
C ASN A 26 -7.71 15.25 5.80
N ILE A 27 -6.67 15.13 4.98
CA ILE A 27 -5.86 13.91 4.83
C ILE A 27 -5.14 13.47 6.11
N TYR A 28 -4.97 14.37 7.07
CA TYR A 28 -4.34 14.09 8.37
C TYR A 28 -5.37 13.73 9.45
N SER A 29 -6.66 13.73 9.12
CA SER A 29 -7.71 13.35 10.05
C SER A 29 -7.83 11.83 10.14
N CYS A 30 -8.09 11.34 11.36
CA CYS A 30 -8.37 9.92 11.58
C CYS A 30 -9.60 9.45 10.78
N ALA A 31 -10.61 10.32 10.63
CA ALA A 31 -11.81 10.01 9.85
C ALA A 31 -11.49 9.73 8.37
N PHE A 32 -10.59 10.52 7.76
CA PHE A 32 -10.11 10.27 6.40
C PHE A 32 -9.39 8.92 6.31
N VAL A 33 -8.44 8.68 7.21
CA VAL A 33 -7.65 7.43 7.24
C VAL A 33 -8.55 6.21 7.39
N GLN A 34 -9.45 6.19 8.38
CA GLN A 34 -10.37 5.08 8.62
C GLN A 34 -11.34 4.84 7.45
N THR A 35 -11.84 5.91 6.84
CA THR A 35 -12.71 5.79 5.66
C THR A 35 -11.94 5.16 4.50
N LEU A 36 -10.67 5.53 4.33
CA LEU A 36 -9.85 5.02 3.24
C LEU A 36 -9.41 3.57 3.47
N GLU A 37 -9.09 3.19 4.71
CA GLU A 37 -8.85 1.79 5.11
C GLU A 37 -10.07 0.92 4.78
N GLN A 38 -11.26 1.33 5.21
CA GLN A 38 -12.50 0.59 4.93
C GLN A 38 -12.76 0.42 3.42
N ARG A 39 -12.45 1.45 2.62
CA ARG A 39 -12.59 1.40 1.16
C ARG A 39 -11.57 0.46 0.51
N LEU A 40 -10.33 0.47 0.99
CA LEU A 40 -9.30 -0.49 0.57
C LEU A 40 -9.72 -1.91 0.93
N GLU A 41 -10.25 -2.15 2.13
CA GLU A 41 -10.78 -3.47 2.55
C GLU A 41 -11.85 -3.98 1.58
N ASN A 42 -12.80 -3.12 1.19
CA ASN A 42 -13.83 -3.49 0.20
C ASN A 42 -13.24 -3.81 -1.18
N ALA A 43 -12.21 -3.08 -1.61
CA ALA A 43 -11.51 -3.39 -2.85
C ALA A 43 -10.79 -4.75 -2.76
N PHE A 44 -10.18 -5.07 -1.62
CA PHE A 44 -9.56 -6.37 -1.39
C PHE A 44 -10.57 -7.53 -1.33
N ASP A 45 -11.78 -7.28 -0.83
CA ASP A 45 -12.88 -8.26 -0.85
C ASP A 45 -13.29 -8.62 -2.29
N GLU A 46 -13.53 -7.61 -3.14
CA GLU A 46 -13.84 -7.81 -4.56
C GLU A 46 -12.68 -8.47 -5.31
N ALA A 47 -11.43 -8.10 -5.00
CA ALA A 47 -10.26 -8.70 -5.60
C ALA A 47 -10.15 -10.21 -5.33
N GLN A 48 -10.48 -10.65 -4.11
CA GLN A 48 -10.46 -12.06 -3.73
C GLN A 48 -11.54 -12.87 -4.44
N ASP A 49 -12.74 -12.31 -4.62
CA ASP A 49 -13.84 -12.95 -5.37
C ASP A 49 -13.40 -13.30 -6.80
N LYS A 50 -12.58 -12.44 -7.44
CA LYS A 50 -12.06 -12.66 -8.80
C LYS A 50 -11.08 -13.83 -8.91
N VAL A 51 -10.29 -14.12 -7.87
CA VAL A 51 -9.25 -15.17 -7.90
C VAL A 51 -9.69 -16.48 -7.26
N LEU A 52 -10.91 -16.55 -6.72
CA LEU A 52 -11.41 -17.68 -5.93
C LEU A 52 -10.47 -18.05 -4.77
N GLU A 53 -9.65 -17.09 -4.31
CA GLU A 53 -8.84 -17.26 -3.10
C GLU A 53 -9.71 -16.90 -1.89
N THR A 54 -9.62 -17.71 -0.85
CA THR A 54 -10.38 -17.50 0.39
C THR A 54 -9.43 -17.14 1.51
N TYR A 55 -9.05 -15.86 1.61
CA TYR A 55 -8.53 -15.37 2.88
C TYR A 55 -9.72 -15.12 3.83
N ASN A 56 -9.47 -15.09 5.14
CA ASN A 56 -10.46 -14.51 6.04
C ASN A 56 -10.57 -13.01 5.72
N ARG A 57 -11.55 -12.32 6.33
CA ARG A 57 -11.72 -10.87 6.15
C ARG A 57 -10.38 -10.14 6.28
N LEU A 58 -9.91 -9.58 5.17
CA LEU A 58 -8.68 -8.81 5.12
C LEU A 58 -8.91 -7.47 5.82
N SER A 59 -7.90 -7.01 6.54
CA SER A 59 -7.89 -5.70 7.18
C SER A 59 -6.75 -4.86 6.64
N VAL A 60 -6.98 -3.56 6.51
CA VAL A 60 -5.98 -2.62 5.97
C VAL A 60 -5.58 -1.64 7.05
N GLU A 61 -4.27 -1.40 7.18
CA GLU A 61 -3.74 -0.40 8.10
C GLU A 61 -2.87 0.59 7.33
N ILE A 62 -3.29 1.86 7.31
CA ILE A 62 -2.54 2.96 6.72
C ILE A 62 -1.53 3.46 7.75
N LEU A 63 -0.25 3.35 7.39
CA LEU A 63 0.89 3.74 8.21
C LEU A 63 1.27 5.20 8.02
N SER A 64 1.06 5.73 6.82
CA SER A 64 1.41 7.10 6.48
C SER A 64 0.53 7.65 5.37
N VAL A 65 0.19 8.93 5.50
CA VAL A 65 -0.45 9.74 4.47
C VAL A 65 0.39 11.00 4.28
N SER A 66 0.84 11.26 3.06
CA SER A 66 1.63 12.44 2.73
C SER A 66 1.14 13.09 1.45
N GLN A 67 1.35 14.40 1.34
CA GLN A 67 1.06 15.19 0.16
C GLN A 67 2.24 16.12 -0.09
N ASP A 68 2.78 16.08 -1.30
CA ASP A 68 3.83 17.01 -1.70
C ASP A 68 3.28 18.43 -1.83
N PRO A 69 4.02 19.45 -1.33
CA PRO A 69 3.58 20.83 -1.42
C PRO A 69 3.40 21.25 -2.89
N GLY A 70 2.21 21.73 -3.23
CA GLY A 70 1.85 22.13 -4.60
C GLY A 70 1.35 20.98 -5.49
N SER A 71 1.26 19.75 -4.97
CA SER A 71 0.69 18.60 -5.67
C SER A 71 -0.73 18.30 -5.17
N PRO A 72 -1.72 18.04 -6.05
CA PRO A 72 -3.02 17.52 -5.65
C PRO A 72 -2.98 16.03 -5.27
N SER A 73 -1.84 15.36 -5.50
CA SER A 73 -1.68 13.93 -5.26
C SER A 73 -1.40 13.63 -3.80
N VAL A 74 -1.94 12.51 -3.31
CA VAL A 74 -1.74 12.02 -1.95
C VAL A 74 -1.11 10.63 -2.02
N SER A 75 0.02 10.47 -1.34
CA SER A 75 0.74 9.22 -1.21
C SER A 75 0.35 8.53 0.09
N LEU A 76 0.09 7.23 -0.01
CA LEU A 76 -0.34 6.39 1.10
C LEU A 76 0.68 5.28 1.26
N ILE A 77 1.11 5.03 2.49
CA ILE A 77 1.82 3.81 2.85
C ILE A 77 0.89 2.95 3.70
N TYR A 78 0.65 1.71 3.29
CA TYR A 78 -0.25 0.81 4.00
C TYR A 78 0.25 -0.63 3.98
N LEU A 79 -0.31 -1.46 4.86
CA LEU A 79 -0.14 -2.90 4.89
C LEU A 79 -1.50 -3.59 4.92
N VAL A 80 -1.53 -4.86 4.53
CA VAL A 80 -2.73 -5.69 4.53
C VAL A 80 -2.51 -6.85 5.48
N LYS A 81 -3.52 -7.16 6.30
CA LYS A 81 -3.50 -8.28 7.24
C LYS A 81 -4.60 -9.27 6.91
N ASN A 82 -4.28 -10.55 7.08
CA ASN A 82 -5.26 -11.59 7.24
C ASN A 82 -5.29 -11.95 8.73
N GLN A 83 -6.27 -11.41 9.46
CA GLN A 83 -6.33 -11.49 10.93
C GLN A 83 -5.07 -10.85 11.56
N ASP A 84 -4.25 -11.63 12.29
CA ASP A 84 -3.02 -11.16 12.93
C ASP A 84 -1.76 -11.28 12.03
N VAL A 85 -1.91 -11.82 10.81
CA VAL A 85 -0.78 -12.07 9.90
C VAL A 85 -0.71 -10.99 8.81
N ILE A 86 0.41 -10.27 8.74
CA ILE A 86 0.67 -9.31 7.65
C ILE A 86 0.92 -10.09 6.35
N LEU A 87 0.20 -9.72 5.29
CA LEU A 87 0.37 -10.30 3.96
C LEU A 87 1.60 -9.72 3.25
N ASN A 88 2.23 -10.55 2.44
CA ASN A 88 3.40 -10.16 1.64
C ASN A 88 3.02 -9.19 0.52
N GLY A 89 3.97 -8.30 0.19
CA GLY A 89 4.09 -7.53 -1.04
C GLY A 89 3.34 -8.11 -2.24
N THR A 90 3.90 -9.20 -2.74
CA THR A 90 3.44 -9.85 -3.96
C THR A 90 1.99 -10.35 -3.88
N ILE A 91 1.54 -10.81 -2.71
CA ILE A 91 0.17 -11.33 -2.55
C ILE A 91 -0.82 -10.16 -2.58
N SER A 92 -0.60 -9.12 -1.77
CA SER A 92 -1.55 -8.01 -1.71
C SER A 92 -1.58 -7.21 -3.02
N SER A 93 -0.43 -6.95 -3.65
CA SER A 93 -0.41 -6.35 -4.99
C SER A 93 -1.07 -7.26 -6.02
N GLY A 94 -0.83 -8.57 -5.93
CA GLY A 94 -1.43 -9.58 -6.82
C GLY A 94 -2.95 -9.59 -6.76
N LEU A 95 -3.53 -9.41 -5.58
CA LEU A 95 -4.98 -9.26 -5.36
C LEU A 95 -5.49 -7.96 -5.96
N LEU A 96 -4.96 -6.79 -5.58
CA LEU A 96 -5.45 -5.51 -6.12
C LEU A 96 -5.30 -5.39 -7.64
N ASN A 97 -4.28 -6.02 -8.24
CA ASN A 97 -4.08 -6.06 -9.68
C ASN A 97 -5.12 -6.91 -10.44
N GLN A 98 -5.97 -7.67 -9.74
CA GLN A 98 -7.15 -8.31 -10.35
C GLN A 98 -8.24 -7.30 -10.71
N LEU A 99 -8.21 -6.12 -10.08
CA LEU A 99 -9.13 -5.03 -10.36
C LEU A 99 -8.51 -4.06 -11.36
N THR A 100 -9.35 -3.49 -12.23
CA THR A 100 -8.91 -2.39 -13.09
C THR A 100 -8.67 -1.13 -12.26
N ALA A 101 -7.83 -0.22 -12.75
CA ALA A 101 -7.61 1.06 -12.09
C ALA A 101 -8.89 1.89 -11.89
N GLU A 102 -9.85 1.76 -12.81
CA GLU A 102 -11.18 2.38 -12.69
C GLU A 102 -11.97 1.79 -11.53
N LEU A 103 -11.96 0.47 -11.38
CA LEU A 103 -12.69 -0.21 -10.30
C LEU A 103 -12.04 0.05 -8.94
N VAL A 104 -10.71 0.06 -8.86
CA VAL A 104 -9.99 0.51 -7.65
C VAL A 104 -10.37 1.95 -7.31
N GLY A 105 -10.36 2.85 -8.29
CA GLY A 105 -10.77 4.24 -8.07
C GLY A 105 -12.23 4.41 -7.64
N TYR A 106 -13.12 3.55 -8.13
CA TYR A 106 -14.51 3.48 -7.70
C TYR A 106 -14.63 3.14 -6.21
N PHE A 107 -13.90 2.13 -5.72
CA PHE A 107 -13.90 1.79 -4.30
C PHE A 107 -13.29 2.88 -3.43
N LEU A 108 -12.17 3.47 -3.87
CA LEU A 108 -11.48 4.50 -3.11
C LEU A 108 -12.19 5.86 -3.12
N PHE A 109 -13.11 6.09 -4.08
CA PHE A 109 -13.66 7.39 -4.46
C PHE A 109 -12.59 8.41 -4.88
N TYR A 110 -11.38 7.94 -5.18
CA TYR A 110 -10.27 8.74 -5.62
C TYR A 110 -9.61 8.04 -6.79
N PRO A 111 -9.35 8.72 -7.93
CA PRO A 111 -8.68 8.10 -9.06
C PRO A 111 -7.23 7.75 -8.67
N PRO A 112 -6.84 6.46 -8.69
CA PRO A 112 -5.47 6.09 -8.39
C PRO A 112 -4.56 6.51 -9.55
N LEU A 113 -3.44 7.13 -9.22
CA LEU A 113 -2.33 7.36 -10.13
C LEU A 113 -1.45 6.12 -10.24
N ILE A 114 -1.24 5.45 -9.11
CA ILE A 114 -0.38 4.29 -8.91
C ILE A 114 -1.07 3.36 -7.92
N ILE A 115 -1.09 2.06 -8.23
CA ILE A 115 -1.75 1.02 -7.42
C ILE A 115 -0.70 0.05 -6.89
N ALA A 116 -0.66 -0.10 -5.57
CA ALA A 116 0.03 -1.18 -4.89
C ALA A 116 1.48 -1.44 -5.35
N GLU A 117 2.29 -0.38 -5.44
CA GLU A 117 3.72 -0.55 -5.70
C GLU A 117 4.42 -1.05 -4.43
N PRO A 118 5.21 -2.13 -4.50
CA PRO A 118 5.98 -2.61 -3.37
C PRO A 118 7.05 -1.58 -3.01
N LEU A 119 7.12 -1.21 -1.72
CA LEU A 119 8.20 -0.34 -1.25
C LEU A 119 9.50 -1.15 -1.13
N GLU A 120 10.43 -0.99 -2.08
CA GLU A 120 11.80 -1.44 -1.89
C GLU A 120 12.51 -0.52 -0.90
N TYR A 121 12.68 -1.01 0.33
CA TYR A 121 13.67 -0.41 1.22
C TYR A 121 15.05 -0.72 0.63
N HIS A 122 15.71 0.30 0.07
CA HIS A 122 17.16 0.23 -0.11
C HIS A 122 17.75 -0.13 1.25
N ASN A 123 18.39 -1.30 1.33
CA ASN A 123 19.19 -1.70 2.49
C ASN A 123 20.10 -0.51 2.83
N LEU A 124 19.82 0.18 3.93
CA LEU A 124 20.69 1.24 4.42
C LEU A 124 22.05 0.58 4.65
N ASN A 125 23.03 0.93 3.82
CA ASN A 125 24.38 0.42 3.99
C ASN A 125 24.93 1.05 5.28
N THR A 126 24.82 0.35 6.41
CA THR A 126 25.38 0.75 7.70
C THR A 126 26.87 0.38 7.82
N SER A 127 27.56 0.17 6.70
CA SER A 127 29.02 0.03 6.69
C SER A 127 29.68 1.22 7.38
N ALA A 128 30.85 0.99 7.98
CA ALA A 128 31.69 2.03 8.57
C ALA A 128 32.01 3.18 7.59
N ALA A 129 31.85 2.96 6.27
CA ALA A 129 32.06 3.97 5.23
C ALA A 129 30.99 5.10 5.22
N THR A 130 29.78 4.85 5.69
CA THR A 130 28.66 5.81 5.64
C THR A 130 28.36 6.47 6.98
N LYS A 131 29.03 6.07 8.08
CA LYS A 131 28.80 6.59 9.44
C LYS A 131 28.99 8.12 9.59
N ASN A 132 29.73 8.76 8.69
CA ASN A 132 30.03 10.20 8.76
C ASN A 132 28.96 11.11 8.11
N TYR A 133 27.85 10.56 7.61
CA TYR A 133 26.80 11.33 6.92
C TYR A 133 25.43 11.30 7.62
N TRP A 134 25.38 10.95 8.91
CA TRP A 134 24.19 11.05 9.78
C TRP A 134 24.58 11.73 11.09
#